data_AF-A0AAU8NKD1-F1
#
_entry.id   AF-A0AAU8NKD1-F1
#
_cell.length_a   1.000
_cell.length_b   1.000
_cell.length_c   1.000
_cell.angle_alpha   90.00
_cell.angle_beta   90.00
_cell.angle_gamma   90.00
#
_symmetry.space_group_name_H-M   'P 1'
#
loop_
_entity.id
_entity.type
_entity.pdbx_description
1 polymer ?
#
loop_
_entity_poly.entity_id
_entity_poly.type
_entity_poly.pdbx_seq_one_letter_code
_entity_poly.pdbx_strand_id
1 'polypeptide(L)'
;MSKYDTLVWNDEQIIAFAGIVCSVQRDIVDNGQGLSTTKQEVQGSVENVLYSTFAIIFDKSPAERHDYTDIFDQIADFATHLSKDHIFPDANKRTTVLTCVALLRNNGILLDIEDSLNPFDNVLYQWIQSVVEGKIDRSILAEQLRLRAL
;
A
#
# COMPACT_ATOMS: atom_id res chain seq x y z
N MET A 1 -16.67 5.11 -15.63
CA MET A 1 -15.59 4.12 -15.87
C MET A 1 -14.28 4.82 -15.56
N SER A 2 -13.46 4.21 -14.72
CA SER A 2 -12.13 4.73 -14.38
C SER A 2 -11.24 4.74 -15.62
N LYS A 3 -10.32 5.71 -15.74
CA LYS A 3 -9.32 5.76 -16.82
C LYS A 3 -8.13 4.83 -16.55
N TYR A 4 -8.14 4.12 -15.42
CA TYR A 4 -7.02 3.33 -14.93
C TYR A 4 -7.42 1.87 -14.78
N ASP A 5 -6.53 0.98 -15.22
CA ASP A 5 -6.72 -0.45 -15.15
C ASP A 5 -6.25 -1.02 -13.81
N THR A 6 -6.80 -2.18 -13.44
CA THR A 6 -6.26 -2.99 -12.36
C THR A 6 -4.94 -3.63 -12.77
N LEU A 7 -4.02 -3.78 -11.83
CA LEU A 7 -2.74 -4.45 -12.00
C LEU A 7 -2.87 -5.96 -11.82
N VAL A 8 -2.11 -6.71 -12.62
CA VAL A 8 -1.89 -8.14 -12.47
C VAL A 8 -0.40 -8.40 -12.51
N TRP A 9 0.14 -8.99 -11.45
CA TRP A 9 1.58 -9.25 -11.31
C TRP A 9 1.90 -10.74 -11.30
N ASN A 10 3.10 -11.06 -11.77
CA ASN A 10 3.70 -12.38 -11.64
C ASN A 10 4.55 -12.49 -10.35
N ASP A 11 5.00 -13.70 -10.04
CA ASP A 11 5.78 -14.01 -8.83
C ASP A 11 7.06 -13.18 -8.73
N GLU A 12 7.76 -12.96 -9.84
CA GLU A 12 9.00 -12.17 -9.86
C GLU A 12 8.74 -10.71 -9.46
N GLN A 13 7.68 -10.11 -10.00
CA GLN A 13 7.25 -8.76 -9.65
C GLN A 13 6.86 -8.67 -8.16
N ILE A 14 6.14 -9.66 -7.64
CA ILE A 14 5.72 -9.70 -6.23
C ILE A 14 6.91 -9.82 -5.30
N ILE A 15 7.83 -10.76 -5.54
CA ILE A 15 9.01 -10.98 -4.72
C ILE A 15 9.92 -9.74 -4.75
N ALA A 16 10.17 -9.19 -5.94
CA ALA A 16 10.98 -7.98 -6.08
C ALA A 16 10.35 -6.80 -5.32
N PHE A 17 9.03 -6.60 -5.46
CA PHE A 17 8.35 -5.50 -4.79
C PHE A 17 8.29 -5.69 -3.28
N ALA A 18 8.09 -6.91 -2.77
CA ALA A 18 8.19 -7.20 -1.33
C ALA A 18 9.56 -6.82 -0.75
N GLY A 19 10.63 -7.12 -1.48
CA GLY A 19 11.99 -6.69 -1.14
C GLY A 19 12.11 -5.16 -1.04
N ILE A 20 11.47 -4.43 -1.95
CA ILE A 20 11.42 -2.95 -1.93
C ILE A 20 10.66 -2.45 -0.70
N VAL A 21 9.47 -2.98 -0.40
CA VAL A 21 8.70 -2.57 0.79
C VAL A 21 9.50 -2.78 2.07
N CYS A 22 10.15 -3.93 2.20
CA CYS A 22 11.04 -4.21 3.34
C CYS A 22 12.24 -3.25 3.39
N SER A 23 12.77 -2.81 2.25
CA SER A 23 13.85 -1.81 2.22
C SER A 23 13.36 -0.43 2.64
N VAL A 24 12.21 0.01 2.13
CA VAL A 24 11.59 1.27 2.52
C VAL A 24 11.35 1.32 4.03
N GLN A 25 10.86 0.22 4.61
CA GLN A 25 10.63 0.14 6.05
C GLN A 25 11.93 0.25 6.86
N ARG A 26 12.99 -0.46 6.44
CA ARG A 26 14.31 -0.36 7.08
C ARG A 26 14.83 1.07 7.02
N ASP A 27 14.75 1.70 5.84
CA ASP A 27 15.22 3.08 5.67
C ASP A 27 14.45 4.07 6.56
N ILE A 28 13.13 3.88 6.77
CA ILE A 28 12.35 4.70 7.71
C ILE A 28 12.81 4.50 9.16
N VAL A 29 13.08 3.26 9.56
CA VAL A 29 13.50 2.95 10.94
C VAL A 29 14.93 3.45 11.20
N ASP A 30 15.85 3.20 10.28
CA ASP A 30 17.27 3.57 10.40
C ASP A 30 17.48 5.09 10.38
N ASN A 31 16.65 5.83 9.63
CA ASN A 31 16.70 7.30 9.57
C ASN A 31 15.72 8.00 10.53
N GLY A 32 14.96 7.24 11.31
CA GLY A 32 13.93 7.76 12.24
C GLY A 32 14.17 7.35 13.70
N GLN A 33 13.29 7.78 14.61
CA GLN A 33 13.26 7.31 16.01
C GLN A 33 12.50 5.96 16.14
N GLY A 34 12.77 5.00 15.26
CA GLY A 34 12.14 3.69 15.32
C GLY A 34 12.82 2.78 16.34
N LEU A 35 12.07 1.81 16.89
CA LEU A 35 12.67 0.73 17.67
C LEU A 35 13.51 -0.15 16.72
N SER A 36 14.84 -0.15 16.90
CA SER A 36 15.76 -1.09 16.25
C SER A 36 15.50 -2.50 16.78
N THR A 37 14.45 -3.16 16.32
CA THR A 37 14.21 -4.57 16.60
C THR A 37 15.01 -5.43 15.64
N THR A 38 15.49 -6.57 16.15
CA THR A 38 16.15 -7.65 15.40
C THR A 38 15.46 -7.91 14.06
N LYS A 39 16.23 -8.14 12.98
CA LYS A 39 15.70 -8.51 11.65
C LYS A 39 14.72 -9.68 11.77
N GLN A 40 13.42 -9.40 11.82
CA GLN A 40 12.40 -10.42 11.62
C GLN A 40 12.29 -10.68 10.12
N GLU A 41 12.18 -11.96 9.76
CA GLU A 41 11.85 -12.38 8.40
C GLU A 41 10.37 -12.06 8.11
N VAL A 42 10.09 -10.79 7.79
CA VAL A 42 8.73 -10.30 7.49
C VAL A 42 8.40 -10.31 6.00
N GLN A 43 9.38 -10.59 5.14
CA GLN A 43 9.20 -10.53 3.69
C GLN A 43 8.10 -11.47 3.20
N GLY A 44 8.02 -12.70 3.72
CA GLY A 44 6.93 -13.63 3.36
C GLY A 44 5.54 -13.10 3.73
N SER A 45 5.42 -12.34 4.82
CA SER A 45 4.15 -11.69 5.18
C SER A 45 3.79 -10.55 4.23
N VAL A 46 4.78 -9.76 3.80
CA VAL A 46 4.58 -8.73 2.77
C VAL A 46 4.19 -9.37 1.43
N GLU A 47 4.88 -10.43 1.03
CA GLU A 47 4.56 -11.21 -0.17
C GLU A 47 3.12 -11.71 -0.13
N ASN A 48 2.64 -12.24 0.99
CA ASN A 48 1.25 -12.71 1.13
C ASN A 48 0.23 -11.60 0.87
N VAL A 49 0.47 -10.38 1.39
CA VAL A 49 -0.40 -9.23 1.11
C VAL A 49 -0.38 -8.90 -0.38
N LEU A 50 0.80 -8.89 -1.01
CA LEU A 50 0.93 -8.62 -2.44
C LEU A 50 0.29 -9.70 -3.32
N TYR A 51 0.45 -10.97 -2.99
CA TYR A 51 -0.22 -12.08 -3.68
C TYR A 51 -1.74 -11.92 -3.60
N SER A 52 -2.26 -11.62 -2.41
CA SER A 52 -3.69 -11.37 -2.23
C SER A 52 -4.21 -10.25 -3.12
N THR A 53 -3.48 -9.14 -3.24
CA THR A 53 -3.96 -7.93 -3.95
C THR A 53 -3.65 -7.88 -5.45
N PHE A 54 -2.56 -8.50 -5.92
CA PHE A 54 -2.04 -8.30 -7.28
C PHE A 54 -1.87 -9.58 -8.11
N ALA A 55 -1.88 -10.77 -7.49
CA ALA A 55 -1.66 -12.02 -8.23
C ALA A 55 -2.94 -12.65 -8.81
N ILE A 56 -2.76 -13.44 -9.87
CA ILE A 56 -3.75 -14.44 -10.27
C ILE A 56 -3.70 -15.60 -9.27
N ILE A 57 -4.85 -15.98 -8.71
CA ILE A 57 -4.97 -17.10 -7.80
C ILE A 57 -6.11 -18.00 -8.29
N PHE A 58 -5.82 -19.29 -8.51
CA PHE A 58 -6.76 -20.26 -9.08
C PHE A 58 -7.42 -19.75 -10.37
N ASP A 59 -6.60 -19.28 -11.31
CA ASP A 59 -7.02 -18.74 -12.62
C ASP A 59 -7.94 -17.51 -12.57
N LYS A 60 -8.09 -16.88 -11.40
CA LYS A 60 -8.86 -15.64 -11.23
C LYS A 60 -7.93 -14.45 -11.00
N SER A 61 -8.13 -13.41 -11.79
CA SER A 61 -7.47 -12.12 -11.62
C SER A 61 -7.83 -11.46 -10.27
N PRO A 62 -7.02 -10.53 -9.76
CA PRO A 62 -7.36 -9.78 -8.55
C PRO A 62 -8.71 -9.07 -8.66
N ALA A 63 -9.01 -8.49 -9.82
CA ALA A 63 -10.27 -7.81 -10.09
C ALA A 63 -11.48 -8.74 -9.91
N GLU A 64 -11.41 -9.97 -10.44
CA GLU A 64 -12.48 -10.96 -10.29
C GLU A 64 -12.62 -11.51 -8.87
N ARG A 65 -11.54 -11.51 -8.08
CA ARG A 65 -11.56 -12.02 -6.70
C ARG A 65 -12.11 -11.03 -5.69
N HIS A 66 -11.96 -9.74 -5.95
CA HIS A 66 -12.23 -8.68 -4.98
C HIS A 66 -13.17 -7.57 -5.49
N ASP A 67 -13.72 -7.74 -6.69
CA ASP A 67 -14.57 -6.76 -7.38
C ASP A 67 -13.87 -5.39 -7.53
N TYR A 68 -12.56 -5.39 -7.79
CA TYR A 68 -11.82 -4.16 -8.03
C TYR A 68 -12.22 -3.57 -9.38
N THR A 69 -12.56 -2.27 -9.38
CA THR A 69 -12.88 -1.54 -10.61
C THR A 69 -11.62 -0.94 -11.25
N ASP A 70 -10.64 -0.56 -10.43
CA ASP A 70 -9.40 0.07 -10.88
C ASP A 70 -8.26 -0.11 -9.86
N ILE A 71 -7.08 0.40 -10.21
CA ILE A 71 -5.90 0.42 -9.35
C ILE A 71 -6.17 1.06 -7.97
N PHE A 72 -7.10 1.99 -7.83
CA PHE A 72 -7.32 2.65 -6.53
C PHE A 72 -8.02 1.72 -5.54
N ASP A 73 -8.90 0.83 -6.01
CA ASP A 73 -9.44 -0.23 -5.16
C ASP A 73 -8.32 -1.16 -4.67
N GLN A 74 -7.39 -1.52 -5.57
CA GLN A 74 -6.24 -2.35 -5.21
C GLN A 74 -5.32 -1.64 -4.21
N ILE A 75 -4.99 -0.37 -4.42
CA ILE A 75 -4.13 0.40 -3.52
C ILE A 75 -4.79 0.58 -2.16
N ALA A 76 -6.10 0.84 -2.12
CA ALA A 76 -6.82 0.92 -0.85
C ALA A 76 -6.83 -0.44 -0.12
N ASP A 77 -6.99 -1.55 -0.84
CA ASP A 77 -6.96 -2.88 -0.24
C ASP A 77 -5.58 -3.27 0.27
N PHE A 78 -4.55 -3.06 -0.54
CA PHE A 78 -3.15 -3.22 -0.18
C PHE A 78 -2.81 -2.39 1.06
N ALA A 79 -3.17 -1.11 1.07
CA ALA A 79 -2.86 -0.19 2.17
C ALA A 79 -3.51 -0.61 3.49
N THR A 80 -4.74 -1.12 3.40
CA THR A 80 -5.49 -1.63 4.54
C THR A 80 -4.78 -2.82 5.15
N HIS A 81 -4.47 -3.86 4.36
CA HIS A 81 -3.83 -5.07 4.84
C HIS A 81 -2.40 -4.80 5.34
N LEU A 82 -1.57 -4.11 4.55
CA LEU A 82 -0.18 -3.83 4.93
C LEU A 82 -0.07 -3.05 6.25
N SER A 83 -0.99 -2.10 6.50
CA SER A 83 -0.95 -1.30 7.73
C SER A 83 -1.64 -1.97 8.92
N LYS A 84 -2.75 -2.68 8.69
CA LYS A 84 -3.58 -3.27 9.75
C LYS A 84 -2.99 -4.57 10.30
N ASP A 85 -2.30 -5.33 9.46
CA ASP A 85 -1.76 -6.63 9.85
C ASP A 85 -0.47 -6.51 10.69
N HIS A 86 0.00 -5.28 10.96
CA HIS A 86 1.18 -5.00 11.78
C HIS A 86 2.40 -5.86 11.39
N ILE A 87 2.61 -6.02 10.08
CA ILE A 87 3.65 -6.90 9.52
C ILE A 87 5.03 -6.53 10.06
N PHE A 88 5.29 -5.24 10.26
CA PHE A 88 6.53 -4.73 10.80
C PHE A 88 6.41 -4.43 12.30
N PRO A 89 7.50 -4.55 13.08
CA PRO A 89 7.53 -4.13 14.48
C PRO A 89 7.24 -2.64 14.69
N ASP A 90 7.64 -1.79 13.74
CA ASP A 90 7.36 -0.36 13.73
C ASP A 90 7.29 0.16 12.28
N ALA A 91 6.77 1.38 12.12
CA ALA A 91 6.67 2.15 10.90
C ALA A 91 5.67 1.66 9.85
N ASN A 92 4.81 0.67 10.16
CA ASN A 92 3.79 0.14 9.23
C ASN A 92 3.07 1.22 8.41
N LYS A 93 2.43 2.21 9.06
CA LYS A 93 1.69 3.27 8.37
C LYS A 93 2.57 4.13 7.45
N ARG A 94 3.78 4.49 7.90
CA ARG A 94 4.73 5.29 7.10
C ARG A 94 5.24 4.50 5.89
N THR A 95 5.56 3.23 6.08
CA THR A 95 5.93 2.30 5.00
C THR A 95 4.81 2.18 3.98
N THR A 96 3.57 2.01 4.44
CA THR A 96 2.41 1.91 3.54
C THR A 96 2.23 3.17 2.71
N VAL A 97 2.28 4.36 3.31
CA VAL A 97 2.17 5.64 2.59
C VAL A 97 3.18 5.72 1.45
N LEU A 98 4.47 5.51 1.75
CA LEU A 98 5.54 5.62 0.74
C LEU A 98 5.37 4.56 -0.36
N THR A 99 4.98 3.35 0.03
CA THR A 99 4.78 2.24 -0.93
C THR A 99 3.59 2.50 -1.85
N CYS A 100 2.46 3.01 -1.33
CA CYS A 100 1.30 3.38 -2.14
C CYS A 100 1.64 4.52 -3.12
N VAL A 101 2.36 5.54 -2.67
CA VAL A 101 2.82 6.63 -3.54
C VAL A 101 3.76 6.11 -4.63
N ALA A 102 4.71 5.23 -4.28
CA ALA A 102 5.61 4.61 -5.25
C ALA A 102 4.85 3.79 -6.29
N LEU A 103 3.83 3.02 -5.88
CA LEU A 103 3.00 2.24 -6.79
C LEU A 103 2.21 3.10 -7.76
N LEU A 104 1.54 4.13 -7.26
CA LEU A 104 0.77 5.06 -8.09
C LEU A 104 1.70 5.76 -9.09
N ARG A 105 2.85 6.28 -8.62
CA ARG A 105 3.85 6.93 -9.49
C ARG A 105 4.40 6.00 -10.56
N ASN A 106 4.70 4.74 -10.22
CA ASN A 106 5.20 3.76 -11.18
C ASN A 106 4.17 3.42 -12.27
N ASN A 107 2.88 3.66 -12.01
CA ASN A 107 1.80 3.52 -12.97
C ASN A 107 1.38 4.86 -13.61
N GLY A 108 2.23 5.88 -13.52
CA GLY A 108 1.99 7.20 -14.14
C GLY A 108 0.94 8.05 -13.41
N ILE A 109 0.58 7.70 -12.17
CA ILE A 109 -0.44 8.38 -11.38
C ILE A 109 0.23 9.28 -10.35
N LEU A 110 0.02 10.58 -10.49
CA LEU A 110 0.40 11.56 -9.48
C LEU A 110 -0.83 11.93 -8.64
N LEU A 111 -0.62 12.13 -7.34
CA LEU A 111 -1.66 12.59 -6.43
C LEU A 111 -1.51 14.09 -6.16
N ASP A 112 -2.59 14.83 -6.36
CA ASP A 112 -2.75 16.21 -5.92
C ASP A 112 -3.14 16.24 -4.43
N ILE A 113 -2.13 16.02 -3.58
CA ILE A 113 -2.25 16.05 -2.13
C ILE A 113 -1.11 16.85 -1.52
N GLU A 114 -1.37 17.47 -0.38
CA GLU A 114 -0.34 18.21 0.37
C GLU A 114 0.69 17.25 0.96
N ASP A 115 1.95 17.47 0.58
CA ASP A 115 3.10 16.73 1.13
C ASP A 115 3.72 17.53 2.29
N SER A 116 3.19 17.31 3.49
CA SER A 116 3.73 17.93 4.71
C SER A 116 5.05 17.30 5.12
N LEU A 117 6.00 18.14 5.57
CA LEU A 117 7.26 17.70 6.18
C LEU A 117 7.04 16.89 7.46
N ASN A 118 5.90 17.07 8.14
CA ASN A 118 5.49 16.23 9.25
C ASN A 118 4.64 15.06 8.74
N PRO A 119 5.09 13.79 8.87
CA PRO A 119 4.35 12.63 8.40
C PRO A 119 2.93 12.52 8.97
N PHE A 120 2.68 13.02 10.17
CA PHE A 120 1.36 12.97 10.82
C PHE A 120 0.35 13.98 10.22
N ASP A 121 0.86 15.01 9.56
CA ASP A 121 0.05 16.01 8.85
C ASP A 121 -0.14 15.64 7.37
N ASN A 122 0.51 14.58 6.89
CA ASN A 122 0.34 14.10 5.52
C ASN A 122 -1.08 13.54 5.31
N VAL A 123 -1.77 14.04 4.29
CA VAL A 123 -3.18 13.69 4.01
C VAL A 123 -3.37 12.20 3.76
N LEU A 124 -2.48 11.57 3.00
CA LEU A 124 -2.57 10.13 2.72
C LEU A 124 -2.32 9.30 3.99
N TYR A 125 -1.40 9.72 4.85
CA TYR A 125 -1.20 9.09 6.16
C TYR A 125 -2.49 9.11 6.99
N GLN A 126 -3.19 10.24 7.03
CA GLN A 126 -4.44 10.39 7.79
C GLN A 126 -5.58 9.54 7.23
N TRP A 127 -5.67 9.40 5.90
CA TRP A 127 -6.65 8.52 5.27
C TRP A 127 -6.38 7.04 5.56
N ILE A 128 -5.12 6.61 5.41
CA ILE A 128 -4.70 5.24 5.76
C ILE A 128 -4.98 4.97 7.24
N GLN A 129 -4.64 5.90 8.14
CA GLN A 129 -4.94 5.77 9.56
C GLN A 129 -6.45 5.62 9.81
N SER A 130 -7.28 6.39 9.11
CA SER A 130 -8.73 6.35 9.25
C SER A 130 -9.33 5.01 8.80
N VAL A 131 -8.79 4.39 7.74
CA VAL A 131 -9.20 3.04 7.33
C VAL A 131 -8.75 1.99 8.34
N VAL A 132 -7.51 2.06 8.83
CA VAL A 132 -6.97 1.11 9.83
C VAL A 132 -7.77 1.16 11.13
N GLU A 133 -8.19 2.36 11.54
CA GLU A 133 -9.03 2.58 12.74
C GLU A 133 -10.52 2.25 12.50
N GLY A 134 -10.91 1.85 11.28
CA GLY A 134 -12.30 1.54 10.93
C GLY A 134 -13.23 2.75 10.91
N LYS A 135 -12.68 3.98 10.81
CA LYS A 135 -13.46 5.22 10.74
C LYS A 135 -14.08 5.45 9.37
N ILE A 136 -13.43 4.93 8.33
CA ILE A 136 -13.93 4.94 6.96
C ILE A 136 -13.74 3.55 6.34
N ASP A 137 -14.61 3.20 5.39
CA ASP A 137 -14.46 1.99 4.62
C ASP A 137 -13.33 2.10 3.59
N ARG A 138 -12.79 0.95 3.18
CA ARG A 138 -11.78 0.85 2.10
C ARG A 138 -12.22 1.57 0.82
N SER A 139 -13.50 1.48 0.45
CA SER A 139 -14.05 2.14 -0.74
C SER A 139 -13.96 3.67 -0.67
N ILE A 140 -14.03 4.25 0.53
CA ILE A 140 -13.87 5.69 0.73
C ILE A 140 -12.41 6.10 0.50
N LEU A 141 -11.44 5.31 0.96
CA LEU A 141 -10.02 5.55 0.64
C LEU A 141 -9.76 5.45 -0.87
N ALA A 142 -10.31 4.43 -1.54
CA ALA A 142 -10.18 4.29 -2.99
C ALA A 142 -10.75 5.53 -3.73
N GLU A 143 -11.90 6.03 -3.28
CA GLU A 143 -12.52 7.23 -3.87
C GLU A 143 -11.70 8.49 -3.62
N GLN A 144 -11.16 8.66 -2.41
CA GLN A 144 -10.27 9.79 -2.10
C GLN A 144 -9.02 9.79 -2.98
N LEU A 145 -8.43 8.62 -3.24
CA LEU A 145 -7.30 8.48 -4.16
C LEU A 145 -7.71 8.82 -5.61
N ARG A 146 -8.86 8.33 -6.09
CA ARG A 146 -9.40 8.66 -7.41
C ARG A 146 -9.55 10.16 -7.62
N LEU A 147 -10.19 10.83 -6.65
CA LEU A 147 -10.51 12.26 -6.74
C LEU A 147 -9.26 13.15 -6.76
N ARG A 148 -8.11 12.65 -6.31
CA ARG A 148 -6.83 13.38 -6.30
C ARG A 148 -5.85 12.91 -7.38
N ALA A 149 -6.22 11.94 -8.21
CA ALA A 149 -5.34 11.47 -9.28
C ALA A 149 -5.34 12.44 -10.48
N LEU A 150 -4.16 12.85 -10.94
CA LEU A 150 -3.96 13.75 -12.09
C LEU A 150 -4.10 13.04 -13.44
#